data_AF-A0A4S2AAC9-F1
#
_entry.id   AF-A0A4S2AAC9-F1
#
_cell.length_a   1.000
_cell.length_b   1.000
_cell.length_c   1.000
_cell.angle_alpha   90.00
_cell.angle_beta   90.00
_cell.angle_gamma   90.00
#
_symmetry.space_group_name_H-M   'P 1'
#
loop_
_entity.id
_entity.type
_entity.pdbx_description
1 polymer ?
#
loop_
_entity_poly.entity_id
_entity_poly.type
_entity_poly.pdbx_seq_one_letter_code
_entity_poly.pdbx_strand_id
1 'polypeptide(L)'
;MIKRIKRGIVLLLDVSIVFTISACGSSTPSRPPVQEETVTTPSSHEEFINEDEQLANELKNQLANGICTIEDIQNMYQNGEISEEILYVLGIEVPHTQSEYSGEKRNDIKIVSLAACSNHLAGLKIDGTVITDEHDIRGSCDVSGWKNIVALAVSGATTIGLRDDGTVIATGGNELGQCDVSDWTNIIAIAAGSHNTAGLKEDGSVVVVGENINKQCNVENWMDIIAISVGDSHVVGLKSDGTVVATGQNVFGQCNVGDWTDIVAISAGNLWTIGLKADGTLVATTGRNRSGQCNVGDLTDIVAISTAVGHTLALKSDGTVVAVGRNNEGQCDVETWSDVVAIAAGTNQSFGLKTDGTILSTKYKGYSSSEDIDVSDWSDIVVPH
;
A
#
# COMPACT_ATOMS: atom_id res chain seq x y z
N MET A 1 5.94 7.09 -50.41
CA MET A 1 5.51 8.07 -49.38
C MET A 1 5.10 7.27 -48.14
N ILE A 2 6.09 6.82 -47.36
CA ILE A 2 5.94 6.04 -46.12
C ILE A 2 6.97 6.64 -45.16
N LYS A 3 6.52 7.43 -44.19
CA LYS A 3 7.37 7.89 -43.10
C LYS A 3 7.18 6.92 -41.93
N ARG A 4 8.20 6.08 -41.72
CA ARG A 4 8.44 5.33 -40.48
C ARG A 4 8.39 6.31 -39.30
N ILE A 5 7.38 6.19 -38.44
CA ILE A 5 7.47 6.66 -37.06
C ILE A 5 8.03 5.47 -36.27
N LYS A 6 9.33 5.53 -35.99
CA LYS A 6 10.00 4.64 -35.04
C LYS A 6 9.73 5.19 -33.64
N ARG A 7 9.27 4.29 -32.75
CA ARG A 7 9.06 4.38 -31.28
C ARG A 7 7.61 4.08 -30.92
N GLY A 8 7.27 2.80 -31.04
CA GLY A 8 6.13 2.18 -30.36
C GLY A 8 6.71 1.07 -29.49
N ILE A 9 7.18 1.43 -28.30
CA ILE A 9 7.26 0.51 -27.17
C ILE A 9 5.87 0.60 -26.56
N VAL A 10 5.14 -0.51 -26.56
CA VAL A 10 3.87 -0.63 -25.86
C VAL A 10 4.21 -0.55 -24.37
N LEU A 11 4.26 0.68 -23.86
CA LEU A 11 4.03 0.97 -22.46
C LEU A 11 2.58 0.55 -22.21
N LEU A 12 2.37 -0.49 -21.40
CA LEU A 12 1.14 -0.56 -20.59
C LEU A 12 1.27 0.50 -19.49
N LEU A 13 1.28 1.74 -19.94
CA LEU A 13 1.06 2.99 -19.24
C LEU A 13 0.36 3.88 -20.27
N ASP A 14 -0.86 3.51 -20.66
CA ASP A 14 -1.75 4.47 -21.29
C ASP A 14 -2.33 5.31 -20.14
N VAL A 15 -1.69 6.45 -19.90
CA VAL A 15 -2.35 7.73 -19.64
C VAL A 15 -3.61 7.58 -18.77
N SER A 16 -3.44 7.28 -17.48
CA SER A 16 -4.41 7.56 -16.41
C SER A 16 -3.87 7.07 -15.07
N ILE A 17 -3.26 7.96 -14.27
CA ILE A 17 -2.81 7.73 -12.88
C ILE A 17 -2.11 6.39 -12.68
N VAL A 18 -0.77 6.43 -12.61
CA VAL A 18 0.00 5.28 -12.15
C VAL A 18 -0.40 5.00 -10.70
N PHE A 19 -1.43 4.18 -10.50
CA PHE A 19 -1.61 3.41 -9.28
C PHE A 19 -0.61 2.26 -9.38
N THR A 20 0.67 2.53 -9.11
CA THR A 20 1.56 1.43 -8.74
C THR A 20 1.28 1.15 -7.27
N ILE A 21 0.15 0.49 -6.98
CA ILE A 21 -0.03 -0.14 -5.67
C ILE A 21 0.85 -1.37 -5.67
N SER A 22 2.06 -1.17 -5.16
CA SER A 22 2.99 -2.23 -4.85
C SER A 22 2.53 -2.83 -3.53
N ALA A 23 1.69 -3.85 -3.61
CA ALA A 23 1.20 -4.52 -2.43
C ALA A 23 2.30 -5.37 -1.79
N CYS A 24 3.01 -4.77 -0.86
CA CYS A 24 4.01 -5.44 -0.04
C CYS A 24 3.35 -6.16 1.15
N GLY A 25 3.89 -7.31 1.52
CA GLY A 25 3.44 -8.07 2.68
C GLY A 25 3.96 -7.52 4.00
N SER A 26 3.12 -7.50 5.03
CA SER A 26 3.60 -7.35 6.40
C SER A 26 3.97 -8.73 6.97
N SER A 27 5.23 -8.92 7.35
CA SER A 27 5.65 -10.04 8.21
C SER A 27 5.52 -9.59 9.67
N THR A 28 4.66 -10.23 10.46
CA THR A 28 4.72 -10.10 11.92
C THR A 28 5.93 -10.88 12.45
N PRO A 29 6.81 -10.31 13.29
CA PRO A 29 7.87 -11.09 13.91
C PRO A 29 7.27 -12.09 14.90
N SER A 30 7.55 -13.37 14.74
CA SER A 30 7.25 -14.38 15.76
C SER A 30 8.10 -14.10 17.01
N ARG A 31 7.45 -13.69 18.11
CA ARG A 31 8.08 -13.54 19.43
C ARG A 31 8.57 -14.92 19.91
N PRO A 32 9.83 -15.08 20.34
CA PRO A 32 10.29 -16.35 20.93
C PRO A 32 9.62 -16.58 22.31
N PRO A 33 9.41 -17.84 22.72
CA PRO A 33 8.77 -18.14 23.99
C PRO A 33 9.68 -17.73 25.14
N VAL A 34 9.21 -16.82 26.00
CA VAL A 34 9.85 -16.52 27.28
C VAL A 34 9.42 -17.58 28.28
N GLN A 35 10.40 -18.17 28.97
CA GLN A 35 10.19 -19.16 30.02
C GLN A 35 9.37 -18.57 31.17
N GLU A 36 8.40 -19.36 31.66
CA GLU A 36 7.65 -19.06 32.88
C GLU A 36 8.60 -19.03 34.09
N GLU A 37 8.81 -17.84 34.66
CA GLU A 37 9.12 -17.73 36.08
C GLU A 37 7.82 -17.45 36.83
N THR A 38 7.42 -18.43 37.65
CA THR A 38 6.31 -18.34 38.58
C THR A 38 6.57 -17.26 39.61
N VAL A 39 5.96 -16.09 39.43
CA VAL A 39 5.79 -15.08 40.48
C VAL A 39 4.32 -15.06 40.87
N THR A 40 4.09 -15.32 42.15
CA THR A 40 2.79 -15.37 42.82
C THR A 40 1.93 -14.15 42.52
N THR A 41 0.71 -14.37 42.05
CA THR A 41 -0.32 -13.34 41.87
C THR A 41 -0.81 -12.79 43.21
N PRO A 42 -0.82 -11.47 43.43
CA PRO A 42 -1.88 -10.81 44.18
C PRO A 42 -3.00 -10.40 43.21
N SER A 43 -4.24 -10.70 43.58
CA SER A 43 -5.44 -10.19 42.95
C SER A 43 -5.53 -8.67 43.12
N SER A 44 -5.50 -7.90 42.03
CA SER A 44 -5.68 -6.43 42.09
C SER A 44 -6.48 -5.86 40.91
N HIS A 45 -7.50 -6.58 40.42
CA HIS A 45 -8.44 -6.05 39.43
C HIS A 45 -9.72 -5.42 40.05
N GLU A 46 -9.79 -5.29 41.37
CA GLU A 46 -10.89 -4.59 42.07
C GLU A 46 -10.47 -3.30 42.79
N GLU A 47 -9.18 -2.93 42.81
CA GLU A 47 -8.72 -1.70 43.49
C GLU A 47 -8.55 -0.48 42.57
N PHE A 48 -8.33 -0.66 41.26
CA PHE A 48 -8.07 0.47 40.34
C PHE A 48 -9.31 1.27 39.91
N ILE A 49 -10.53 0.74 40.08
CA ILE A 49 -11.77 1.47 39.72
C ILE A 49 -12.12 2.54 40.77
N ASN A 50 -11.64 2.41 42.01
CA ASN A 50 -12.06 3.28 43.10
C ASN A 50 -11.38 4.66 43.10
N GLU A 51 -10.14 4.81 42.64
CA GLU A 51 -9.42 6.09 42.74
C GLU A 51 -9.94 7.11 41.70
N ASP A 52 -10.12 6.69 40.45
CA ASP A 52 -10.64 7.56 39.39
C ASP A 52 -12.12 7.90 39.59
N GLU A 53 -12.93 6.98 40.13
CA GLU A 53 -14.32 7.25 40.48
C GLU A 53 -14.43 8.19 41.69
N GLN A 54 -13.53 8.07 42.68
CA GLN A 54 -13.47 8.99 43.81
C GLN A 54 -13.02 10.39 43.38
N LEU A 55 -12.01 10.50 42.52
CA LEU A 55 -11.52 11.76 41.97
C LEU A 55 -12.57 12.43 41.08
N ALA A 56 -13.27 11.66 40.24
CA ALA A 56 -14.38 12.17 39.43
C ALA A 56 -15.54 12.70 40.30
N ASN A 57 -15.90 11.99 41.38
CA ASN A 57 -16.95 12.46 42.30
C ASN A 57 -16.54 13.74 43.07
N GLU A 58 -15.27 13.87 43.44
CA GLU A 58 -14.73 15.07 44.10
C GLU A 58 -14.75 16.27 43.13
N LEU A 59 -14.25 16.10 41.90
CA LEU A 59 -14.29 17.13 40.86
C LEU A 59 -15.73 17.53 40.50
N LYS A 60 -16.66 16.58 40.50
CA LYS A 60 -18.09 16.84 40.29
C LYS A 60 -18.70 17.71 41.40
N ASN A 61 -18.33 17.46 42.65
CA ASN A 61 -18.75 18.29 43.79
C ASN A 61 -18.11 19.68 43.75
N GLN A 62 -16.84 19.79 43.36
CA GLN A 62 -16.17 21.08 43.19
C GLN A 62 -16.79 21.91 42.07
N LEU A 63 -17.17 21.27 40.96
CA LEU A 63 -17.89 21.91 39.85
C LEU A 63 -19.27 22.40 40.29
N ALA A 64 -20.03 21.59 41.03
CA ALA A 64 -21.35 21.93 41.55
C ALA A 64 -21.32 23.09 42.57
N ASN A 65 -20.23 23.21 43.32
CA ASN A 65 -20.02 24.26 44.31
C ASN A 65 -19.27 25.49 43.76
N GLY A 66 -18.91 25.50 42.47
CA GLY A 66 -18.19 26.59 41.81
C GLY A 66 -16.76 26.79 42.33
N ILE A 67 -16.14 25.74 42.90
CA ILE A 67 -14.77 25.74 43.41
C ILE A 67 -13.77 25.59 42.25
N CYS A 68 -14.12 24.79 41.25
CA CYS A 68 -13.40 24.67 39.99
C CYS A 68 -14.36 24.92 38.82
N THR A 69 -13.84 25.36 37.68
CA THR A 69 -14.60 25.53 36.44
C THR A 69 -14.36 24.36 35.50
N ILE A 70 -15.17 24.24 34.44
CA ILE A 70 -14.94 23.26 33.37
C ILE A 70 -13.56 23.49 32.74
N GLU A 71 -13.15 24.75 32.57
CA GLU A 71 -11.86 25.14 31.99
C GLU A 71 -10.68 24.68 32.87
N ASP A 72 -10.80 24.74 34.19
CA ASP A 72 -9.78 24.23 35.11
C ASP A 72 -9.59 22.71 34.96
N ILE A 73 -10.70 21.95 34.86
CA ILE A 73 -10.65 20.49 34.68
C ILE A 73 -10.07 20.13 33.31
N GLN A 74 -10.42 20.89 32.28
CA GLN A 74 -9.86 20.75 30.94
C GLN A 74 -8.34 21.01 30.92
N ASN A 75 -7.86 21.98 31.71
CA ASN A 75 -6.43 22.23 31.89
C ASN A 75 -5.71 21.11 32.66
N MET A 76 -6.35 20.54 33.69
CA MET A 76 -5.81 19.37 34.41
C MET A 76 -5.63 18.18 33.46
N TYR A 77 -6.57 17.96 32.54
CA TYR A 77 -6.45 16.93 31.50
C TYR A 77 -5.29 17.23 30.54
N GLN A 78 -5.19 18.47 30.03
CA GLN A 78 -4.10 18.90 29.15
C GLN A 78 -2.71 18.74 29.78
N ASN A 79 -2.61 18.86 31.11
CA ASN A 79 -1.37 18.67 31.87
C ASN A 79 -1.09 17.20 32.23
N GLY A 80 -1.98 16.26 31.88
CA GLY A 80 -1.86 14.84 32.21
C GLY A 80 -2.14 14.50 33.68
N GLU A 81 -2.82 15.39 34.41
CA GLU A 81 -3.15 15.22 35.83
C GLU A 81 -4.40 14.34 36.05
N ILE A 82 -5.27 14.22 35.03
CA ILE A 82 -6.48 13.38 35.04
C ILE A 82 -6.62 12.64 33.70
N SER A 83 -7.25 11.45 33.74
CA SER A 83 -7.49 10.63 32.56
C SER A 83 -8.72 11.09 31.75
N GLU A 84 -8.83 10.65 30.49
CA GLU A 84 -10.00 10.90 29.63
C GLU A 84 -11.29 10.28 30.21
N GLU A 85 -11.16 9.17 30.93
CA GLU A 85 -12.26 8.48 31.59
C GLU A 85 -12.93 9.36 32.67
N ILE A 86 -12.14 10.20 33.36
CA ILE A 86 -12.66 11.18 34.32
C ILE A 86 -13.49 12.28 33.63
N LEU A 87 -13.04 12.77 32.46
CA LEU A 87 -13.81 13.75 31.68
C LEU A 87 -15.16 13.17 31.21
N TYR A 88 -15.16 11.90 30.82
CA TYR A 88 -16.36 11.18 30.40
C TYR A 88 -17.38 11.06 31.55
N VAL A 89 -16.94 10.69 32.76
CA VAL A 89 -17.81 10.59 33.95
C VAL A 89 -18.41 11.94 34.34
N LEU A 90 -17.66 13.03 34.11
CA LEU A 90 -18.10 14.41 34.38
C LEU A 90 -19.00 14.98 33.27
N GLY A 91 -19.09 14.32 32.11
CA GLY A 91 -19.82 14.82 30.94
C GLY A 91 -19.19 16.09 30.34
N ILE A 92 -17.87 16.23 30.47
CA ILE A 92 -17.09 17.37 29.96
C ILE A 92 -16.44 16.96 28.64
N GLU A 93 -16.63 17.76 27.59
CA GLU A 93 -16.00 17.53 26.29
C GLU A 93 -14.48 17.66 26.38
N VAL A 94 -13.79 16.71 25.75
CA VAL A 94 -12.32 16.69 25.65
C VAL A 94 -11.87 17.89 24.81
N PRO A 95 -11.03 18.80 25.33
CA PRO A 95 -10.50 19.89 24.54
C PRO A 95 -9.50 19.32 23.55
N HIS A 96 -9.88 19.26 22.28
CA HIS A 96 -8.96 18.98 21.20
C HIS A 96 -7.98 20.16 21.10
N THR A 97 -6.70 19.93 21.41
CA THR A 97 -5.64 20.85 20.98
C THR A 97 -5.63 20.85 19.46
N GLN A 98 -5.98 21.99 18.87
CA GLN A 98 -5.76 22.23 17.45
C GLN A 98 -4.25 22.23 17.17
N SER A 99 -3.68 21.09 16.78
CA SER A 99 -2.58 21.07 15.83
C SER A 99 -3.20 21.07 14.44
N GLU A 100 -3.48 22.26 13.93
CA GLU A 100 -3.82 22.61 12.54
C GLU A 100 -4.50 21.52 11.67
N TYR A 101 -5.76 21.20 11.98
CA TYR A 101 -6.72 20.87 10.93
C TYR A 101 -7.09 22.18 10.21
N SER A 102 -6.33 22.53 9.17
CA SER A 102 -6.87 23.39 8.12
C SER A 102 -7.76 22.53 7.25
N GLY A 103 -9.07 22.53 7.55
CA GLY A 103 -10.12 22.09 6.65
C GLY A 103 -10.28 23.01 5.43
N GLU A 104 -9.18 23.53 4.88
CA GLU A 104 -9.16 23.94 3.49
C GLU A 104 -9.14 22.65 2.67
N LYS A 105 -10.20 22.41 1.90
CA LYS A 105 -10.08 21.52 0.75
C LYS A 105 -8.80 21.92 0.00
N ARG A 106 -7.81 21.02 -0.07
CA ARG A 106 -6.60 21.22 -0.86
C ARG A 106 -6.94 21.09 -2.35
N ASN A 107 -7.82 21.95 -2.85
CA ASN A 107 -8.26 22.04 -4.25
C ASN A 107 -7.10 22.40 -5.21
N ASP A 108 -5.89 22.60 -4.70
CA ASP A 108 -4.69 22.97 -5.48
C ASP A 108 -3.64 21.85 -5.56
N ILE A 109 -3.86 20.66 -4.98
CA ILE A 109 -2.95 19.52 -5.15
C ILE A 109 -3.41 18.64 -6.31
N LYS A 110 -2.80 18.83 -7.49
CA LYS A 110 -2.97 17.93 -8.63
C LYS A 110 -2.09 16.69 -8.45
N ILE A 111 -2.64 15.63 -7.87
CA ILE A 111 -2.01 14.31 -7.81
C ILE A 111 -2.13 13.64 -9.18
N VAL A 112 -1.04 13.01 -9.63
CA VAL A 112 -0.97 12.31 -10.93
C VAL A 112 -0.68 10.82 -10.80
N SER A 113 -0.29 10.33 -9.62
CA SER A 113 0.00 8.93 -9.35
C SER A 113 -0.03 8.66 -7.85
N LEU A 114 -0.45 7.45 -7.48
CA LEU A 114 -0.52 6.99 -6.10
C LEU A 114 0.20 5.65 -5.99
N ALA A 115 0.87 5.42 -4.87
CA ALA A 115 1.47 4.14 -4.53
C ALA A 115 1.06 3.79 -3.10
N ALA A 116 0.49 2.60 -2.89
CA ALA A 116 0.03 2.17 -1.58
C ALA A 116 0.51 0.76 -1.21
N CYS A 117 0.55 0.50 0.08
CA CYS A 117 0.78 -0.78 0.74
C CYS A 117 -0.11 -0.85 2.01
N SER A 118 -0.07 -1.94 2.77
CA SER A 118 -0.85 -2.20 4.01
C SER A 118 -1.15 -0.99 4.88
N ASN A 119 -0.17 -0.12 5.06
CA ASN A 119 -0.12 0.92 6.08
C ASN A 119 0.73 2.10 5.62
N HIS A 120 0.97 2.19 4.31
CA HIS A 120 1.77 3.27 3.74
C HIS A 120 1.23 3.68 2.38
N LEU A 121 1.05 4.99 2.18
CA LEU A 121 0.56 5.62 0.98
C LEU A 121 1.44 6.81 0.61
N ALA A 122 1.79 6.90 -0.66
CA ALA A 122 2.47 8.04 -1.25
C ALA A 122 1.71 8.55 -2.47
N GLY A 123 1.66 9.87 -2.62
CA GLY A 123 1.09 10.56 -3.77
C GLY A 123 2.11 11.43 -4.49
N LEU A 124 2.20 11.23 -5.81
CA LEU A 124 3.01 12.05 -6.71
C LEU A 124 2.17 13.21 -7.23
N LYS A 125 2.68 14.43 -7.07
CA LYS A 125 2.08 15.64 -7.62
C LYS A 125 2.57 15.91 -9.04
N ILE A 126 1.77 16.64 -9.81
CA ILE A 126 2.09 17.06 -11.20
C ILE A 126 3.41 17.85 -11.29
N ASP A 127 3.83 18.52 -10.21
CA ASP A 127 5.07 19.29 -10.15
C ASP A 127 6.31 18.43 -9.84
N GLY A 128 6.13 17.11 -9.73
CA GLY A 128 7.20 16.16 -9.43
C GLY A 128 7.59 16.10 -7.96
N THR A 129 6.81 16.70 -7.04
CA THR A 129 6.97 16.54 -5.58
C THR A 129 6.07 15.43 -5.03
N VAL A 130 6.39 14.95 -3.83
CA VAL A 130 5.74 13.79 -3.22
C VAL A 130 5.13 14.16 -1.88
N ILE A 131 3.97 13.59 -1.58
CA ILE A 131 3.35 13.58 -0.25
C ILE A 131 3.18 12.14 0.20
N THR A 132 3.21 11.89 1.49
CA THR A 132 2.91 10.59 2.09
C THR A 132 1.80 10.75 3.11
N ASP A 133 1.30 9.63 3.60
CA ASP A 133 0.57 9.60 4.86
C ASP A 133 1.46 10.03 6.05
N GLU A 134 0.82 10.18 7.20
CA GLU A 134 1.48 10.53 8.47
C GLU A 134 2.02 9.30 9.21
N HIS A 135 1.78 8.09 8.69
CA HIS A 135 2.18 6.84 9.35
C HIS A 135 3.64 6.51 9.04
N ASP A 136 4.54 7.27 9.66
CA ASP A 136 5.98 7.15 9.41
C ASP A 136 6.60 5.95 10.13
N ILE A 137 6.87 4.88 9.37
CA ILE A 137 7.59 3.71 9.83
C ILE A 137 9.01 3.79 9.29
N ARG A 138 9.97 3.99 10.21
CA ARG A 138 11.41 4.00 9.91
C ARG A 138 11.82 5.08 8.89
N GLY A 139 11.12 6.22 8.83
CA GLY A 139 11.42 7.30 7.89
C GLY A 139 10.83 7.06 6.49
N SER A 140 9.83 6.19 6.36
CA SER A 140 9.14 5.94 5.08
C SER A 140 8.46 7.20 4.52
N CYS A 141 8.15 8.16 5.40
CA CYS A 141 7.52 9.44 5.05
C CYS A 141 8.52 10.59 4.79
N ASP A 142 9.84 10.34 4.84
CA ASP A 142 10.89 11.38 4.68
C ASP A 142 11.07 11.85 3.21
N VAL A 143 10.01 12.38 2.62
CA VAL A 143 9.93 12.79 1.20
C VAL A 143 10.02 14.30 0.98
N SER A 144 10.15 15.10 2.05
CA SER A 144 10.02 16.57 2.01
C SER A 144 10.99 17.29 1.04
N GLY A 145 12.11 16.65 0.69
CA GLY A 145 13.09 17.17 -0.28
C GLY A 145 12.98 16.60 -1.70
N TRP A 146 12.03 15.71 -1.96
CA TRP A 146 11.94 14.99 -3.23
C TRP A 146 11.37 15.89 -4.33
N LYS A 147 12.01 15.87 -5.50
CA LYS A 147 11.66 16.66 -6.68
C LYS A 147 11.95 15.90 -7.96
N ASN A 148 11.30 16.31 -9.06
CA ASN A 148 11.43 15.71 -10.38
C ASN A 148 11.09 14.21 -10.38
N ILE A 149 10.19 13.79 -9.48
CA ILE A 149 9.74 12.41 -9.41
C ILE A 149 8.72 12.17 -10.52
N VAL A 150 8.86 11.04 -11.21
CA VAL A 150 7.98 10.63 -12.32
C VAL A 150 7.26 9.32 -12.04
N ALA A 151 7.73 8.53 -11.06
CA ALA A 151 7.03 7.35 -10.58
C ALA A 151 7.36 7.08 -9.10
N LEU A 152 6.42 6.44 -8.42
CA LEU A 152 6.54 5.99 -7.04
C LEU A 152 6.32 4.48 -6.93
N ALA A 153 6.99 3.86 -5.97
CA ALA A 153 6.66 2.54 -5.46
C ALA A 153 6.83 2.57 -3.93
N VAL A 154 5.94 1.91 -3.20
CA VAL A 154 5.98 1.88 -1.72
C VAL A 154 5.93 0.47 -1.19
N SER A 155 6.48 0.26 -0.01
CA SER A 155 6.27 -0.92 0.82
C SER A 155 5.73 -0.48 2.17
N GLY A 156 5.45 -1.43 3.08
CA GLY A 156 4.97 -1.10 4.42
C GLY A 156 5.97 -0.32 5.29
N ALA A 157 7.22 -0.17 4.82
CA ALA A 157 8.26 0.58 5.53
C ALA A 157 9.20 1.36 4.59
N THR A 158 8.88 1.50 3.29
CA THR A 158 9.75 2.23 2.35
C THR A 158 8.95 3.02 1.32
N THR A 159 9.49 4.17 0.91
CA THR A 159 9.08 4.89 -0.30
C THR A 159 10.24 4.92 -1.26
N ILE A 160 9.97 4.62 -2.53
CA ILE A 160 10.93 4.65 -3.64
C ILE A 160 10.43 5.63 -4.70
N GLY A 161 11.30 6.52 -5.16
CA GLY A 161 11.00 7.52 -6.19
C GLY A 161 11.94 7.42 -7.37
N LEU A 162 11.37 7.28 -8.57
CA LEU A 162 12.08 7.39 -9.83
C LEU A 162 12.11 8.85 -10.28
N ARG A 163 13.29 9.39 -10.57
CA ARG A 163 13.46 10.74 -11.11
C ARG A 163 13.40 10.75 -12.64
N ASP A 164 13.06 11.91 -13.20
CA ASP A 164 13.00 12.15 -14.66
C ASP A 164 14.34 11.94 -15.39
N ASP A 165 15.46 11.99 -14.67
CA ASP A 165 16.81 11.70 -15.17
C ASP A 165 17.18 10.20 -15.16
N GLY A 166 16.26 9.33 -14.72
CA GLY A 166 16.47 7.88 -14.65
C GLY A 166 17.27 7.41 -13.44
N THR A 167 17.49 8.27 -12.43
CA THR A 167 18.04 7.88 -11.11
C THR A 167 16.92 7.58 -10.11
N VAL A 168 17.26 6.86 -9.03
CA VAL A 168 16.28 6.43 -8.02
C VAL A 168 16.71 6.89 -6.63
N ILE A 169 15.74 7.32 -5.84
CA ILE A 169 15.89 7.64 -4.42
C ILE A 169 14.95 6.79 -3.59
N ALA A 170 15.35 6.49 -2.36
CA ALA A 170 14.58 5.68 -1.42
C ALA A 170 14.67 6.26 -0.01
N THR A 171 13.62 6.06 0.77
CA THR A 171 13.61 6.33 2.21
C THR A 171 12.82 5.24 2.95
N GLY A 172 13.05 5.12 4.25
CA GLY A 172 12.44 4.10 5.10
C GLY A 172 13.42 3.05 5.63
N GLY A 173 12.87 1.93 6.11
CA GLY A 173 13.65 0.83 6.68
C GLY A 173 14.66 0.27 5.67
N ASN A 174 15.91 0.07 6.10
CA ASN A 174 17.01 -0.40 5.25
C ASN A 174 17.85 -1.52 5.90
N GLU A 175 17.28 -2.28 6.83
CA GLU A 175 18.01 -3.31 7.58
C GLU A 175 18.49 -4.47 6.72
N LEU A 176 17.91 -4.65 5.53
CA LEU A 176 18.24 -5.70 4.57
C LEU A 176 18.79 -5.12 3.24
N GLY A 177 19.05 -3.81 3.18
CA GLY A 177 19.55 -3.12 1.97
C GLY A 177 18.46 -2.77 0.94
N GLN A 178 17.18 -2.81 1.31
CA GLN A 178 16.06 -2.55 0.40
C GLN A 178 15.97 -1.11 -0.11
N CYS A 179 16.71 -0.17 0.49
CA CYS A 179 16.84 1.23 0.05
C CYS A 179 18.19 1.53 -0.64
N ASP A 180 19.05 0.53 -0.89
CA ASP A 180 20.39 0.72 -1.48
C ASP A 180 20.36 0.98 -3.00
N VAL A 181 19.63 2.02 -3.42
CA VAL A 181 19.34 2.35 -4.82
C VAL A 181 20.19 3.51 -5.39
N SER A 182 21.06 4.11 -4.58
CA SER A 182 21.76 5.37 -4.90
C SER A 182 22.62 5.32 -6.17
N ASP A 183 23.11 4.13 -6.53
CA ASP A 183 23.99 3.92 -7.69
C ASP A 183 23.21 3.58 -8.97
N TRP A 184 21.87 3.52 -8.89
CA TRP A 184 21.03 3.16 -10.01
C TRP A 184 20.88 4.30 -11.01
N THR A 185 21.01 3.97 -12.29
CA THR A 185 20.90 4.90 -13.42
C THR A 185 20.20 4.22 -14.60
N ASN A 186 19.67 5.03 -15.52
CA ASN A 186 18.90 4.58 -16.69
C ASN A 186 17.68 3.71 -16.33
N ILE A 187 17.08 3.96 -15.16
CA ILE A 187 15.88 3.27 -14.70
C ILE A 187 14.66 3.89 -15.38
N ILE A 188 13.74 3.04 -15.85
CA ILE A 188 12.50 3.43 -16.51
C ILE A 188 11.25 2.94 -15.77
N ALA A 189 11.40 1.98 -14.85
CA ALA A 189 10.33 1.55 -13.96
C ALA A 189 10.90 1.02 -12.63
N ILE A 190 10.12 1.15 -11.56
CA ILE A 190 10.46 0.70 -10.21
C ILE A 190 9.32 -0.13 -9.62
N ALA A 191 9.65 -1.07 -8.74
CA ALA A 191 8.68 -1.85 -7.97
C ALA A 191 9.23 -2.17 -6.58
N ALA A 192 8.36 -2.24 -5.57
CA ALA A 192 8.73 -2.41 -4.17
C ALA A 192 8.01 -3.61 -3.52
N GLY A 193 8.78 -4.55 -2.98
CA GLY A 193 8.29 -5.61 -2.10
C GLY A 193 8.57 -5.26 -0.64
N SER A 194 8.27 -6.21 0.25
CA SER A 194 8.47 -6.05 1.70
C SER A 194 9.91 -5.81 2.08
N HIS A 195 10.82 -6.50 1.40
CA HIS A 195 12.25 -6.49 1.69
C HIS A 195 13.10 -6.36 0.43
N ASN A 196 12.51 -6.03 -0.72
CA ASN A 196 13.20 -5.91 -1.99
C ASN A 196 12.72 -4.68 -2.77
N THR A 197 13.65 -4.03 -3.46
CA THR A 197 13.33 -3.00 -4.45
C THR A 197 13.90 -3.45 -5.79
N ALA A 198 13.11 -3.33 -6.85
CA ALA A 198 13.50 -3.68 -8.20
C ALA A 198 13.43 -2.45 -9.13
N GLY A 199 14.38 -2.37 -10.06
CA GLY A 199 14.44 -1.34 -11.09
C GLY A 199 14.63 -1.97 -12.47
N LEU A 200 13.80 -1.56 -13.42
CA LEU A 200 13.92 -1.92 -14.84
C LEU A 200 14.72 -0.84 -15.56
N LYS A 201 15.76 -1.24 -16.30
CA LYS A 201 16.59 -0.33 -17.09
C LYS A 201 16.07 -0.16 -18.52
N GLU A 202 16.44 0.95 -19.16
CA GLU A 202 16.10 1.25 -20.56
C GLU A 202 16.58 0.17 -21.55
N ASP A 203 17.66 -0.55 -21.22
CA ASP A 203 18.20 -1.64 -22.04
C ASP A 203 17.48 -2.99 -21.85
N GLY A 204 16.44 -3.04 -21.02
CA GLY A 204 15.67 -4.25 -20.71
C GLY A 204 16.32 -5.18 -19.69
N SER A 205 17.41 -4.77 -19.04
CA SER A 205 17.98 -5.47 -17.87
C SER A 205 17.33 -5.00 -16.56
N VAL A 206 17.47 -5.80 -15.49
CA VAL A 206 16.85 -5.53 -14.19
C VAL A 206 17.91 -5.50 -13.09
N VAL A 207 17.72 -4.60 -12.12
CA VAL A 207 18.49 -4.55 -10.86
C VAL A 207 17.56 -4.77 -9.68
N VAL A 208 18.02 -5.46 -8.65
CA VAL A 208 17.26 -5.71 -7.42
C VAL A 208 18.20 -5.59 -6.22
N VAL A 209 17.73 -4.88 -5.19
CA VAL A 209 18.41 -4.76 -3.89
C VAL A 209 17.49 -5.25 -2.77
N GLY A 210 18.04 -5.42 -1.57
CA GLY A 210 17.32 -5.96 -0.41
C GLY A 210 17.68 -7.41 -0.08
N GLU A 211 16.76 -8.09 0.59
CA GLU A 211 16.97 -9.46 1.08
C GLU A 211 17.20 -10.45 -0.06
N ASN A 212 18.23 -11.30 0.07
CA ASN A 212 18.56 -12.28 -0.97
C ASN A 212 18.71 -13.73 -0.45
N ILE A 213 18.15 -14.06 0.72
CA ILE A 213 18.25 -15.41 1.30
C ILE A 213 17.60 -16.50 0.42
N ASN A 214 16.61 -16.12 -0.38
CA ASN A 214 15.88 -16.99 -1.30
C ASN A 214 16.23 -16.71 -2.77
N LYS A 215 17.33 -15.99 -3.07
CA LYS A 215 17.74 -15.61 -4.43
C LYS A 215 16.80 -14.60 -5.11
N GLN A 216 16.08 -13.78 -4.34
CA GLN A 216 15.18 -12.74 -4.86
C GLN A 216 15.90 -11.71 -5.74
N CYS A 217 17.19 -11.48 -5.52
CA CYS A 217 18.00 -10.53 -6.28
C CYS A 217 18.75 -11.15 -7.47
N ASN A 218 18.57 -12.45 -7.75
CA ASN A 218 19.29 -13.16 -8.82
C ASN A 218 18.65 -12.88 -10.19
N VAL A 219 18.84 -11.65 -10.69
CA VAL A 219 18.30 -11.15 -11.96
C VAL A 219 19.39 -10.89 -13.01
N GLU A 220 20.63 -11.30 -12.75
CA GLU A 220 21.81 -10.94 -13.56
C GLU A 220 21.74 -11.41 -15.03
N ASN A 221 20.91 -12.42 -15.32
CA ASN A 221 20.71 -12.96 -16.66
C ASN A 221 19.37 -12.53 -17.29
N TRP A 222 18.62 -11.62 -16.66
CA TRP A 222 17.36 -11.12 -17.19
C TRP A 222 17.63 -10.08 -18.27
N MET A 223 17.04 -10.31 -19.44
CA MET A 223 17.16 -9.47 -20.63
C MET A 223 15.79 -9.33 -21.29
N ASP A 224 15.64 -8.31 -22.12
CA ASP A 224 14.42 -8.03 -22.89
C ASP A 224 13.17 -7.85 -22.02
N ILE A 225 13.36 -7.43 -20.75
CA ILE A 225 12.27 -7.18 -19.80
C ILE A 225 11.59 -5.86 -20.16
N ILE A 226 10.26 -5.87 -20.12
CA ILE A 226 9.40 -4.71 -20.41
C ILE A 226 8.53 -4.31 -19.22
N ALA A 227 8.34 -5.20 -18.24
CA ALA A 227 7.66 -4.89 -16.98
C ALA A 227 8.22 -5.74 -15.84
N ILE A 228 8.16 -5.21 -14.62
CA ILE A 228 8.60 -5.87 -13.39
C ILE A 228 7.49 -5.81 -12.34
N SER A 229 7.44 -6.82 -11.47
CA SER A 229 6.57 -6.85 -10.29
C SER A 229 7.28 -7.56 -9.15
N VAL A 230 7.06 -7.11 -7.92
CA VAL A 230 7.73 -7.63 -6.72
C VAL A 230 6.67 -8.05 -5.71
N GLY A 231 6.73 -9.31 -5.28
CA GLY A 231 5.92 -9.83 -4.18
C GLY A 231 6.66 -9.76 -2.84
N ASP A 232 6.29 -10.60 -1.89
CA ASP A 232 6.89 -10.59 -0.54
C ASP A 232 8.36 -11.01 -0.54
N SER A 233 8.67 -12.04 -1.34
CA SER A 233 9.98 -12.66 -1.41
C SER A 233 10.24 -13.25 -2.79
N HIS A 234 9.66 -12.67 -3.84
CA HIS A 234 9.93 -13.04 -5.22
C HIS A 234 9.80 -11.83 -6.14
N VAL A 235 10.55 -11.86 -7.23
CA VAL A 235 10.53 -10.85 -8.29
C VAL A 235 10.10 -11.53 -9.58
N VAL A 236 9.29 -10.84 -10.36
CA VAL A 236 8.75 -11.32 -11.65
C VAL A 236 9.07 -10.29 -12.73
N GLY A 237 9.50 -10.76 -13.89
CA GLY A 237 9.78 -9.95 -15.07
C GLY A 237 9.01 -10.47 -16.29
N LEU A 238 8.30 -9.56 -16.97
CA LEU A 238 7.65 -9.81 -18.25
C LEU A 238 8.63 -9.46 -19.38
N LYS A 239 8.85 -10.40 -20.29
CA LYS A 239 9.68 -10.19 -21.48
C LYS A 239 8.86 -9.63 -22.64
N SER A 240 9.56 -8.94 -23.55
CA SER A 240 8.98 -8.38 -24.78
C SER A 240 8.39 -9.42 -25.74
N ASP A 241 8.74 -10.70 -25.60
CA ASP A 241 8.18 -11.81 -26.36
C ASP A 241 6.89 -12.41 -25.75
N GLY A 242 6.41 -11.85 -24.63
CA GLY A 242 5.21 -12.31 -23.94
C GLY A 242 5.44 -13.50 -22.99
N THR A 243 6.69 -13.91 -22.76
CA THR A 243 7.05 -14.90 -21.73
C THR A 243 7.42 -14.23 -20.41
N VAL A 244 7.45 -15.01 -19.32
CA VAL A 244 7.68 -14.48 -17.96
C VAL A 244 8.82 -15.22 -17.27
N VAL A 245 9.62 -14.48 -16.50
CA VAL A 245 10.66 -15.02 -15.62
C VAL A 245 10.36 -14.63 -14.17
N ALA A 246 10.75 -15.48 -13.23
CA ALA A 246 10.61 -15.19 -11.80
C ALA A 246 11.80 -15.75 -11.02
N THR A 247 12.19 -15.09 -9.94
CA THR A 247 13.22 -15.54 -9.01
C THR A 247 12.82 -15.24 -7.56
N GLY A 248 13.40 -15.95 -6.60
CA GLY A 248 13.10 -15.81 -5.18
C GLY A 248 12.50 -17.08 -4.56
N GLN A 249 11.82 -16.91 -3.44
CA GLN A 249 11.17 -17.99 -2.71
C GLN A 249 10.12 -18.66 -3.58
N ASN A 250 10.14 -19.99 -3.63
CA ASN A 250 9.20 -20.78 -4.45
C ASN A 250 8.51 -21.91 -3.68
N VAL A 251 8.41 -21.81 -2.35
CA VAL A 251 7.83 -22.88 -1.50
C VAL A 251 6.38 -23.18 -1.86
N PHE A 252 5.63 -22.19 -2.36
CA PHE A 252 4.25 -22.35 -2.78
C PHE A 252 4.10 -22.41 -4.30
N GLY A 253 5.18 -22.36 -5.09
CA GLY A 253 5.09 -22.31 -6.54
C GLY A 253 4.84 -20.91 -7.10
N GLN A 254 5.06 -19.85 -6.32
CA GLN A 254 4.90 -18.45 -6.77
C GLN A 254 5.82 -18.03 -7.92
N CYS A 255 6.89 -18.78 -8.19
CA CYS A 255 7.79 -18.56 -9.33
C CYS A 255 7.51 -19.52 -10.51
N ASN A 256 6.45 -20.35 -10.45
CA ASN A 256 6.13 -21.33 -11.49
C ASN A 256 5.44 -20.67 -12.71
N VAL A 257 6.17 -19.80 -13.40
CA VAL A 257 5.70 -19.01 -14.55
C VAL A 257 6.25 -19.48 -15.90
N GLY A 258 7.08 -20.53 -15.90
CA GLY A 258 7.90 -20.92 -17.06
C GLY A 258 7.13 -21.38 -18.31
N ASP A 259 5.87 -21.80 -18.15
CA ASP A 259 5.00 -22.23 -19.25
C ASP A 259 4.08 -21.11 -19.75
N TRP A 260 4.23 -19.88 -19.24
CA TRP A 260 3.36 -18.76 -19.60
C TRP A 260 3.80 -18.12 -20.93
N THR A 261 2.83 -17.88 -21.80
CA THR A 261 2.98 -17.20 -23.09
C THR A 261 1.87 -16.18 -23.29
N ASP A 262 2.08 -15.27 -24.24
CA ASP A 262 1.12 -14.26 -24.65
C ASP A 262 0.70 -13.32 -23.51
N ILE A 263 1.59 -13.15 -22.52
CA ILE A 263 1.39 -12.28 -21.37
C ILE A 263 1.64 -10.84 -21.77
N VAL A 264 0.73 -9.95 -21.36
CA VAL A 264 0.83 -8.50 -21.59
C VAL A 264 0.97 -7.72 -20.28
N ALA A 265 0.51 -8.27 -19.15
CA ALA A 265 0.74 -7.68 -17.83
C ALA A 265 0.98 -8.74 -16.75
N ILE A 266 1.69 -8.38 -15.69
CA ILE A 266 2.01 -9.23 -14.55
C ILE A 266 1.69 -8.50 -13.25
N SER A 267 1.28 -9.26 -12.23
CA SER A 267 1.11 -8.74 -10.86
C SER A 267 1.51 -9.81 -9.86
N ALA A 268 2.51 -9.50 -9.03
CA ALA A 268 2.98 -10.34 -7.95
C ALA A 268 2.25 -9.98 -6.65
N GLY A 269 1.53 -10.94 -6.08
CA GLY A 269 0.99 -10.84 -4.72
C GLY A 269 2.03 -11.28 -3.70
N ASN A 270 1.60 -11.49 -2.46
CA ASN A 270 2.53 -11.90 -1.38
C ASN A 270 3.24 -13.23 -1.72
N LEU A 271 2.48 -14.27 -2.07
CA LEU A 271 2.99 -15.64 -2.32
C LEU A 271 2.38 -16.28 -3.57
N TRP A 272 2.07 -15.46 -4.57
CA TRP A 272 1.57 -15.89 -5.88
C TRP A 272 1.83 -14.81 -6.93
N THR A 273 1.72 -15.19 -8.19
CA THR A 273 1.74 -14.28 -9.34
C THR A 273 0.53 -14.53 -10.22
N ILE A 274 -0.02 -13.45 -10.80
CA ILE A 274 -1.05 -13.44 -11.84
C ILE A 274 -0.45 -12.84 -13.12
N GLY A 275 -0.80 -13.41 -14.27
CA GLY A 275 -0.51 -12.88 -15.60
C GLY A 275 -1.79 -12.62 -16.38
N LEU A 276 -1.85 -11.46 -17.04
CA LEU A 276 -2.90 -11.10 -17.99
C LEU A 276 -2.43 -11.45 -19.39
N LYS A 277 -3.23 -12.21 -20.13
CA LYS A 277 -2.98 -12.55 -21.54
C LYS A 277 -3.55 -11.51 -22.48
N ALA A 278 -2.97 -11.45 -23.68
CA ALA A 278 -3.41 -10.55 -24.75
C ALA A 278 -4.87 -10.77 -25.20
N ASP A 279 -5.45 -11.95 -24.92
CA ASP A 279 -6.84 -12.29 -25.21
C ASP A 279 -7.83 -11.89 -24.10
N GLY A 280 -7.35 -11.19 -23.05
CA GLY A 280 -8.17 -10.74 -21.93
C GLY A 280 -8.45 -11.82 -20.88
N THR A 281 -7.80 -12.99 -20.95
CA THR A 281 -7.88 -14.04 -19.93
C THR A 281 -6.72 -13.96 -18.94
N LEU A 282 -6.89 -14.60 -17.77
CA LEU A 282 -5.88 -14.61 -16.71
C LEU A 282 -5.28 -15.99 -16.49
N VAL A 283 -4.00 -16.01 -16.14
CA VAL A 283 -3.29 -17.18 -15.61
C VAL A 283 -2.77 -16.88 -14.22
N ALA A 284 -2.71 -17.89 -13.37
CA ALA A 284 -2.19 -17.78 -12.02
C ALA A 284 -1.17 -18.89 -11.75
N THR A 285 -0.17 -18.57 -10.94
CA THR A 285 0.76 -19.58 -10.43
C THR A 285 0.03 -20.53 -9.48
N THR A 286 0.61 -21.70 -9.20
CA THR A 286 0.10 -22.62 -8.17
C THR A 286 0.40 -22.16 -6.75
N GLY A 287 0.59 -20.84 -6.55
CA GLY A 287 0.94 -20.16 -5.30
C GLY A 287 -0.01 -20.40 -4.14
N ARG A 288 0.12 -19.60 -3.08
CA ARG A 288 -0.79 -19.69 -1.93
C ARG A 288 -2.23 -19.36 -2.37
N ASN A 289 -3.11 -20.36 -2.37
CA ASN A 289 -4.50 -20.21 -2.82
C ASN A 289 -5.56 -20.61 -1.78
N ARG A 290 -5.28 -20.46 -0.48
CA ARG A 290 -6.19 -20.90 0.60
C ARG A 290 -7.54 -20.15 0.61
N SER A 291 -7.58 -18.96 0.03
CA SER A 291 -8.77 -18.09 -0.03
C SER A 291 -9.31 -17.95 -1.45
N GLY A 292 -8.78 -18.69 -2.44
CA GLY A 292 -9.20 -18.58 -3.83
C GLY A 292 -8.61 -17.39 -4.59
N GLN A 293 -7.56 -16.73 -4.07
CA GLN A 293 -6.91 -15.57 -4.70
C GLN A 293 -6.31 -15.85 -6.09
N CYS A 294 -6.09 -17.12 -6.44
CA CYS A 294 -5.61 -17.57 -7.75
C CYS A 294 -6.75 -18.15 -8.61
N ASN A 295 -8.02 -18.13 -8.17
CA ASN A 295 -9.16 -18.67 -8.90
C ASN A 295 -9.64 -17.69 -9.98
N VAL A 296 -8.79 -17.42 -10.96
CA VAL A 296 -9.01 -16.40 -12.02
C VAL A 296 -9.33 -17.01 -13.39
N GLY A 297 -9.34 -18.34 -13.50
CA GLY A 297 -9.36 -19.05 -14.79
C GLY A 297 -10.63 -18.85 -15.63
N ASP A 298 -11.75 -18.46 -15.00
CA ASP A 298 -13.02 -18.20 -15.70
C ASP A 298 -13.21 -16.71 -16.04
N LEU A 299 -12.26 -15.85 -15.68
CA LEU A 299 -12.33 -14.40 -15.94
C LEU A 299 -11.89 -14.08 -17.38
N THR A 300 -12.67 -13.22 -18.02
CA THR A 300 -12.51 -12.80 -19.42
C THR A 300 -12.75 -11.29 -19.53
N ASP A 301 -12.38 -10.73 -20.69
CA ASP A 301 -12.49 -9.30 -20.99
C ASP A 301 -11.71 -8.41 -20.02
N ILE A 302 -10.62 -8.94 -19.43
CA ILE A 302 -9.77 -8.22 -18.48
C ILE A 302 -8.77 -7.33 -19.22
N VAL A 303 -8.63 -6.10 -18.74
CA VAL A 303 -7.69 -5.10 -19.28
C VAL A 303 -6.62 -4.66 -18.28
N ALA A 304 -6.86 -4.86 -16.98
CA ALA A 304 -5.86 -4.61 -15.94
C ALA A 304 -6.03 -5.56 -14.75
N ILE A 305 -4.92 -5.81 -14.05
CA ILE A 305 -4.86 -6.66 -12.85
C ILE A 305 -4.10 -5.97 -11.73
N SER A 306 -4.52 -6.22 -10.49
CA SER A 306 -3.77 -5.81 -9.29
C SER A 306 -3.91 -6.88 -8.21
N THR A 307 -2.81 -7.27 -7.60
CA THR A 307 -2.76 -8.29 -6.54
C THR A 307 -2.13 -7.76 -5.28
N ALA A 308 -2.55 -8.31 -4.14
CA ALA A 308 -1.99 -7.95 -2.84
C ALA A 308 -1.76 -9.12 -1.88
N VAL A 309 -1.96 -8.89 -0.58
CA VAL A 309 -1.73 -9.87 0.49
C VAL A 309 -2.72 -11.03 0.45
N GLY A 310 -3.97 -10.76 0.06
CA GLY A 310 -5.07 -11.70 0.22
C GLY A 310 -5.96 -11.91 -1.00
N HIS A 311 -5.93 -11.01 -1.99
CA HIS A 311 -6.91 -10.99 -3.07
C HIS A 311 -6.29 -10.48 -4.38
N THR A 312 -7.05 -10.68 -5.46
CA THR A 312 -6.76 -10.25 -6.83
C THR A 312 -7.94 -9.41 -7.32
N LEU A 313 -7.66 -8.21 -7.82
CA LEU A 313 -8.58 -7.35 -8.56
C LEU A 313 -8.32 -7.49 -10.06
N ALA A 314 -9.39 -7.49 -10.84
CA ALA A 314 -9.36 -7.52 -12.30
C ALA A 314 -10.35 -6.48 -12.85
N LEU A 315 -9.85 -5.55 -13.64
CA LEU A 315 -10.64 -4.54 -14.33
C LEU A 315 -11.07 -5.07 -15.69
N LYS A 316 -12.36 -5.01 -15.97
CA LYS A 316 -12.92 -5.38 -17.27
C LYS A 316 -12.91 -4.21 -18.24
N SER A 317 -12.91 -4.53 -19.54
CA SER A 317 -12.96 -3.52 -20.62
C SER A 317 -14.23 -2.67 -20.61
N ASP A 318 -15.28 -3.09 -19.91
CA ASP A 318 -16.54 -2.35 -19.74
C ASP A 318 -16.52 -1.38 -18.54
N GLY A 319 -15.40 -1.28 -17.83
CA GLY A 319 -15.23 -0.42 -16.65
C GLY A 319 -15.79 -1.00 -15.35
N THR A 320 -16.21 -2.27 -15.32
CA THR A 320 -16.57 -2.98 -14.09
C THR A 320 -15.38 -3.73 -13.50
N VAL A 321 -15.42 -4.05 -12.21
CA VAL A 321 -14.32 -4.72 -11.48
C VAL A 321 -14.79 -6.04 -10.90
N VAL A 322 -13.94 -7.05 -10.96
CA VAL A 322 -14.13 -8.34 -10.28
C VAL A 322 -12.98 -8.57 -9.31
N ALA A 323 -13.29 -9.15 -8.15
CA ALA A 323 -12.32 -9.51 -7.14
C ALA A 323 -12.45 -10.99 -6.74
N VAL A 324 -11.31 -11.64 -6.50
CA VAL A 324 -11.26 -13.01 -5.96
C VAL A 324 -10.23 -13.11 -4.84
N GLY A 325 -10.50 -13.93 -3.82
CA GLY A 325 -9.59 -14.16 -2.71
C GLY A 325 -10.21 -13.95 -1.34
N ARG A 326 -9.39 -13.52 -0.38
CA ARG A 326 -9.80 -13.21 0.98
C ARG A 326 -10.86 -12.10 0.96
N ASN A 327 -11.99 -12.34 1.62
CA ASN A 327 -13.06 -11.36 1.75
C ASN A 327 -13.57 -11.19 3.20
N ASN A 328 -12.78 -11.55 4.21
CA ASN A 328 -13.23 -11.47 5.60
C ASN A 328 -13.50 -10.02 6.03
N GLU A 329 -12.88 -9.05 5.35
CA GLU A 329 -12.98 -7.61 5.66
C GLU A 329 -13.78 -6.83 4.60
N GLY A 330 -14.34 -7.51 3.58
CA GLY A 330 -15.00 -6.86 2.44
C GLY A 330 -14.06 -6.48 1.30
N GLN A 331 -12.82 -6.98 1.26
CA GLN A 331 -11.84 -6.69 0.19
C GLN A 331 -12.36 -6.94 -1.24
N CYS A 332 -13.27 -7.89 -1.40
CA CYS A 332 -13.85 -8.28 -2.68
C CYS A 332 -15.24 -7.69 -2.94
N ASP A 333 -15.74 -6.79 -2.08
CA ASP A 333 -17.08 -6.17 -2.19
C ASP A 333 -17.06 -5.01 -3.24
N VAL A 334 -16.73 -5.36 -4.49
CA VAL A 334 -16.55 -4.45 -5.63
C VAL A 334 -17.68 -4.54 -6.67
N GLU A 335 -18.73 -5.32 -6.40
CA GLU A 335 -19.78 -5.67 -7.37
C GLU A 335 -20.62 -4.49 -7.86
N THR A 336 -20.59 -3.37 -7.14
CA THR A 336 -21.30 -2.13 -7.49
C THR A 336 -20.44 -1.15 -8.28
N TRP A 337 -19.16 -1.45 -8.48
CA TRP A 337 -18.21 -0.54 -9.12
C TRP A 337 -18.40 -0.54 -10.65
N SER A 338 -18.39 0.66 -11.22
CA SER A 338 -18.58 0.93 -12.64
C SER A 338 -17.84 2.22 -13.02
N ASP A 339 -17.63 2.41 -14.33
CA ASP A 339 -16.82 3.49 -14.91
C ASP A 339 -15.39 3.56 -14.33
N VAL A 340 -14.85 2.42 -13.92
CA VAL A 340 -13.50 2.32 -13.36
C VAL A 340 -12.47 2.30 -14.50
N VAL A 341 -11.40 3.07 -14.34
CA VAL A 341 -10.27 3.16 -15.28
C VAL A 341 -8.95 2.67 -14.69
N ALA A 342 -8.83 2.62 -13.36
CA ALA A 342 -7.69 2.03 -12.70
C ALA A 342 -8.12 1.30 -11.41
N ILE A 343 -7.38 0.24 -11.07
CA ILE A 343 -7.65 -0.61 -9.92
C ILE A 343 -6.38 -0.83 -9.11
N ALA A 344 -6.57 -1.13 -7.83
CA ALA A 344 -5.50 -1.03 -6.88
C ALA A 344 -5.81 -1.89 -5.64
N ALA A 345 -5.07 -2.99 -5.44
CA ALA A 345 -5.30 -3.94 -4.36
C ALA A 345 -4.42 -3.62 -3.14
N GLY A 346 -5.04 -3.35 -1.99
CA GLY A 346 -4.35 -3.18 -0.70
C GLY A 346 -4.35 -4.45 0.16
N THR A 347 -3.88 -4.35 1.40
CA THR A 347 -3.84 -5.52 2.31
C THR A 347 -5.24 -5.96 2.76
N ASN A 348 -6.04 -5.00 3.21
CA ASN A 348 -7.39 -5.22 3.71
C ASN A 348 -8.46 -4.41 2.97
N GLN A 349 -8.08 -3.72 1.90
CA GLN A 349 -8.98 -2.87 1.11
C GLN A 349 -8.64 -2.99 -0.37
N SER A 350 -9.61 -2.64 -1.20
CA SER A 350 -9.48 -2.47 -2.64
C SER A 350 -9.82 -1.04 -2.99
N PHE A 351 -9.18 -0.50 -4.04
CA PHE A 351 -9.45 0.83 -4.57
C PHE A 351 -9.74 0.78 -6.07
N GLY A 352 -10.61 1.68 -6.52
CA GLY A 352 -10.95 1.87 -7.92
C GLY A 352 -11.02 3.35 -8.25
N LEU A 353 -10.42 3.76 -9.35
CA LEU A 353 -10.49 5.13 -9.85
C LEU A 353 -11.54 5.20 -10.96
N LYS A 354 -12.49 6.11 -10.82
CA LYS A 354 -13.50 6.37 -11.85
C LYS A 354 -13.00 7.32 -12.93
N THR A 355 -13.63 7.27 -14.11
CA THR A 355 -13.41 8.22 -15.22
C THR A 355 -13.58 9.69 -14.83
N ASP A 356 -14.38 9.97 -13.79
CA ASP A 356 -14.65 11.31 -13.28
C ASP A 356 -13.65 11.78 -12.20
N GLY A 357 -12.62 10.98 -11.90
CA GLY A 357 -11.62 11.27 -10.88
C GLY A 357 -12.00 10.85 -9.46
N THR A 358 -13.20 10.29 -9.24
CA THR A 358 -13.62 9.76 -7.94
C THR A 358 -12.86 8.49 -7.58
N ILE A 359 -12.39 8.37 -6.34
CA ILE A 359 -11.85 7.11 -5.80
C ILE A 359 -12.97 6.34 -5.08
N LEU A 360 -13.11 5.07 -5.43
CA LEU A 360 -13.90 4.06 -4.73
C LEU A 360 -12.98 3.28 -3.79
N SER A 361 -13.47 2.93 -2.60
CA SER A 361 -12.81 1.98 -1.70
C SER A 361 -13.81 0.99 -1.14
N THR A 362 -13.37 -0.25 -0.91
CA THR A 362 -14.21 -1.24 -0.21
C THR A 362 -14.30 -0.86 1.26
N LYS A 363 -15.52 -0.80 1.82
CA LYS A 363 -15.74 -0.47 3.23
C LYS A 363 -15.42 -1.68 4.11
N TYR A 364 -14.59 -1.45 5.13
CA TYR A 364 -14.32 -2.39 6.21
C TYR A 364 -15.59 -2.63 7.06
N LYS A 365 -15.91 -3.91 7.35
CA LYS A 365 -17.12 -4.32 8.13
C LYS A 365 -16.89 -4.51 9.64
N GLY A 366 -15.76 -4.08 10.21
CA GLY A 366 -15.44 -4.14 11.65
C GLY A 366 -14.94 -2.80 12.21
N TYR A 367 -14.61 -2.70 13.50
CA TYR A 367 -14.07 -1.47 14.13
C TYR A 367 -12.79 -0.99 13.44
N SER A 368 -12.70 0.30 13.13
CA SER A 368 -11.54 0.95 12.50
C SER A 368 -10.24 0.50 13.16
N SER A 369 -9.50 -0.40 12.50
CA SER A 369 -8.08 -0.57 12.82
C SER A 369 -7.33 0.61 12.21
N SER A 370 -6.34 1.11 12.92
CA SER A 370 -5.42 2.19 12.50
C SER A 370 -4.57 1.88 11.24
N GLU A 371 -4.91 0.84 10.48
CA GLU A 371 -4.20 0.37 9.29
C GLU A 371 -4.98 0.67 7.98
N ASP A 372 -6.18 1.24 8.07
CA ASP A 372 -6.98 1.58 6.89
C ASP A 372 -6.51 2.89 6.24
N ILE A 373 -6.53 2.93 4.91
CA ILE A 373 -6.22 4.14 4.16
C ILE A 373 -7.51 4.94 3.95
N ASP A 374 -7.64 6.08 4.64
CA ASP A 374 -8.72 7.02 4.40
C ASP A 374 -8.44 7.87 3.16
N VAL A 375 -9.21 7.62 2.10
CA VAL A 375 -9.18 8.39 0.84
C VAL A 375 -10.43 9.25 0.66
N SER A 376 -11.28 9.38 1.69
CA SER A 376 -12.58 10.06 1.57
C SER A 376 -12.48 11.54 1.21
N ASP A 377 -11.37 12.19 1.59
CA ASP A 377 -11.08 13.58 1.27
C ASP A 377 -10.33 13.77 -0.07
N TRP A 378 -9.98 12.67 -0.77
CA TRP A 378 -9.20 12.73 -2.00
C TRP A 378 -10.15 12.87 -3.20
N SER A 379 -10.15 14.06 -3.81
CA SER A 379 -10.94 14.40 -4.99
C SER A 379 -10.09 15.17 -6.01
N ASP A 380 -10.59 15.34 -7.24
CA ASP A 380 -9.91 16.06 -8.34
C ASP A 380 -8.59 15.43 -8.82
N ILE A 381 -8.46 14.10 -8.73
CA ILE A 381 -7.35 13.40 -9.38
C ILE A 381 -7.53 13.52 -10.89
N VAL A 382 -6.56 14.13 -11.56
CA VAL A 382 -6.58 14.27 -13.01
C VAL A 382 -6.43 12.88 -13.60
N VAL A 383 -7.48 12.41 -14.28
CA VAL A 383 -7.47 11.19 -15.10
C VAL A 383 -6.95 11.59 -16.48
N PRO A 384 -5.69 11.27 -16.85
CA PRO A 384 -5.19 11.57 -18.17
C PRO A 384 -6.11 11.00 -19.27
N HIS A 385 -6.32 11.77 -20.34
CA HIS A 385 -7.18 11.39 -21.47
C HIS A 385 -6.45 10.63 -22.57
#